data_AF-A0A1Y4LG62-F1
#
_entry.id   AF-A0A1Y4LG62-F1
#
_cell.length_a   1.000
_cell.length_b   1.000
_cell.length_c   1.000
_cell.angle_alpha   90.00
_cell.angle_beta   90.00
_cell.angle_gamma   90.00
#
_symmetry.space_group_name_H-M   'P 1'
#
loop_
_entity.id
_entity.type
_entity.pdbx_description
1 polymer ?
#
loop_
_entity_poly.entity_id
_entity_poly.type
_entity_poly.pdbx_seq_one_letter_code
_entity_poly.pdbx_strand_id
1 'polypeptide(L)'
;MTLPRIKEFFEKYDDIDNAIFNNYRDFIMEYHKERNNFIGLPVSKWTPTMIQGFYDNLVKKIKLKGKLTDGHCGYGYVPNKSGGFYGLWLIPKGESNFKINKEQTMKYIPYIQMQFEAKKDLNGKQQSTMKICLKIEVKEGDDYINLRNEITKGERIFEVNLDNETIKFEKPQHWGSGRTMTLYELDLNNEGEYTEVKQVFEKVFKSFDEIYEKIGKRTSEESDLKIS
;
A
#
# COMPACT_ATOMS: atom_id res chain seq x y z
N MET A 1 16.50 -15.70 0.79
CA MET A 1 16.87 -17.04 1.29
C MET A 1 15.61 -17.71 1.83
N THR A 2 15.40 -19.02 1.61
CA THR A 2 14.23 -19.75 2.14
C THR A 2 14.58 -20.37 3.49
N LEU A 3 13.59 -20.66 4.35
CA LEU A 3 13.84 -21.29 5.66
C LEU A 3 14.66 -22.59 5.57
N PRO A 4 14.44 -23.50 4.57
CA PRO A 4 15.30 -24.66 4.38
C PRO A 4 16.77 -24.31 4.13
N ARG A 5 17.05 -23.32 3.28
CA ARG A 5 18.44 -22.87 3.02
C ARG A 5 19.11 -22.24 4.25
N ILE A 6 18.33 -21.61 5.12
CA ILE A 6 18.84 -21.04 6.37
C ILE A 6 19.22 -22.16 7.33
N LYS A 7 18.38 -23.20 7.44
CA LYS A 7 18.70 -24.40 8.22
C LYS A 7 19.98 -25.07 7.71
N GLU A 8 20.05 -25.36 6.42
CA GLU A 8 21.24 -25.95 5.78
C GLU A 8 22.51 -25.10 5.98
N PHE A 9 22.38 -23.78 6.10
CA PHE A 9 23.51 -22.91 6.39
C PHE A 9 24.00 -23.10 7.84
N PHE A 10 23.09 -23.11 8.81
CA PHE A 10 23.46 -23.25 10.23
C PHE A 10 23.91 -24.66 10.59
N GLU A 11 23.35 -25.70 9.95
CA GLU A 11 23.75 -27.11 10.15
C GLU A 11 25.25 -27.35 9.86
N LYS A 12 25.87 -26.53 9.02
CA LYS A 12 27.32 -26.59 8.72
C LYS A 12 28.22 -26.19 9.88
N TYR A 13 27.63 -25.61 10.93
CA TYR A 13 28.31 -25.02 12.07
C TYR A 13 27.69 -25.51 13.40
N ASP A 14 27.02 -26.67 13.38
CA ASP A 14 26.39 -27.26 14.57
C ASP A 14 27.41 -27.69 15.65
N ASP A 15 28.70 -27.76 15.29
CA ASP A 15 29.83 -27.98 16.20
C ASP A 15 30.25 -26.74 17.00
N ILE A 16 29.75 -25.55 16.64
CA ILE A 16 30.01 -24.31 17.37
C ILE A 16 29.13 -24.23 18.62
N ASP A 17 29.69 -24.54 19.78
CA ASP A 17 29.06 -24.26 21.08
C ASP A 17 29.43 -22.85 21.57
N ASN A 18 28.72 -21.85 21.05
CA ASN A 18 28.89 -20.46 21.44
C ASN A 18 27.53 -19.78 21.67
N ALA A 19 27.33 -19.20 22.85
CA ALA A 19 26.07 -18.58 23.22
C ALA A 19 25.61 -17.46 22.26
N ILE A 20 26.53 -16.65 21.73
CA ILE A 20 26.20 -15.58 20.78
C ILE A 20 25.73 -16.19 19.46
N PHE A 21 26.45 -17.21 18.97
CA PHE A 21 26.09 -17.91 17.74
C PHE A 21 24.72 -18.58 17.85
N ASN A 22 24.50 -19.32 18.94
CA ASN A 22 23.23 -20.02 19.20
C ASN A 22 22.06 -19.03 19.29
N ASN A 23 22.22 -17.93 20.04
CA ASN A 23 21.18 -16.89 20.14
C ASN A 23 20.87 -16.26 18.78
N TYR A 24 21.89 -15.98 17.97
CA TYR A 24 21.69 -15.41 16.63
C TYR A 24 20.99 -16.41 15.68
N ARG A 25 21.41 -17.68 15.69
CA ARG A 25 20.76 -18.75 14.92
C ARG A 25 19.28 -18.83 15.28
N ASP A 26 18.98 -18.94 16.57
CA ASP A 26 17.62 -19.14 17.05
C ASP A 26 16.74 -17.93 16.71
N PHE A 27 17.26 -16.71 16.87
CA PHE A 27 16.58 -15.49 16.43
C PHE A 27 16.25 -15.48 14.94
N ILE A 28 17.23 -15.80 14.08
CA ILE A 28 17.01 -15.83 12.61
C ILE A 28 15.99 -16.90 12.23
N MET A 29 16.05 -18.06 12.86
CA MET A 29 15.12 -19.16 12.66
C MET A 29 13.69 -18.77 13.06
N GLU A 30 13.52 -18.14 14.23
CA GLU A 30 12.25 -17.64 14.71
C GLU A 30 11.69 -16.54 13.81
N TYR A 31 12.52 -15.56 13.43
CA TYR A 31 12.15 -14.47 12.53
C TYR A 31 11.62 -15.01 11.19
N HIS A 32 12.30 -15.97 10.57
CA HIS A 32 11.86 -16.55 9.29
C HIS A 32 10.63 -17.44 9.42
N LYS A 33 10.44 -18.10 10.57
CA LYS A 33 9.20 -18.82 10.88
C LYS A 33 8.04 -17.83 11.00
N GLU A 34 8.19 -16.80 11.84
CA GLU A 34 7.19 -15.76 12.06
C GLU A 34 6.81 -15.05 10.75
N ARG A 35 7.80 -14.68 9.92
CA ARG A 35 7.61 -13.97 8.65
C ARG A 35 6.67 -14.67 7.68
N ASN A 36 6.45 -15.98 7.80
CA ASN A 36 5.54 -16.74 6.92
C ASN A 36 4.17 -17.03 7.55
N ASN A 37 3.95 -16.72 8.82
CA ASN A 37 2.71 -17.04 9.53
C ASN A 37 1.49 -16.22 9.06
N PHE A 38 1.70 -15.12 8.33
CA PHE A 38 0.60 -14.32 7.77
C PHE A 38 -0.34 -15.15 6.89
N ILE A 39 0.13 -16.26 6.30
CA ILE A 39 -0.67 -17.12 5.43
C ILE A 39 -1.83 -17.79 6.19
N GLY A 40 -1.64 -18.10 7.47
CA GLY A 40 -2.60 -18.87 8.27
C GLY A 40 -3.27 -18.08 9.40
N LEU A 41 -3.09 -16.76 9.44
CA LEU A 41 -3.60 -15.91 10.52
C LEU A 41 -4.46 -14.77 9.95
N PRO A 42 -5.48 -14.31 10.69
CA PRO A 42 -6.25 -13.12 10.33
C PRO A 42 -5.37 -11.87 10.44
N VAL A 43 -5.65 -10.82 9.65
CA VAL A 43 -4.85 -9.58 9.62
C VAL A 43 -4.69 -8.94 10.99
N SER A 44 -5.74 -8.99 11.82
CA SER A 44 -5.72 -8.46 13.19
C SER A 44 -4.61 -9.05 14.07
N LYS A 45 -4.08 -10.22 13.72
CA LYS A 45 -2.98 -10.92 14.41
C LYS A 45 -1.63 -10.75 13.77
N TRP A 46 -1.56 -10.12 12.61
CA TRP A 46 -0.29 -9.95 11.92
C TRP A 46 0.62 -9.03 12.71
N THR A 47 1.90 -9.39 12.74
CA THR A 47 2.97 -8.59 13.31
C THR A 47 3.70 -7.79 12.22
N PRO A 48 4.54 -6.82 12.61
CA PRO A 48 5.49 -6.18 11.70
C PRO A 48 6.35 -7.16 10.87
N THR A 49 6.74 -8.30 11.43
CA THR A 49 7.51 -9.33 10.72
C THR A 49 6.66 -10.02 9.65
N MET A 50 5.42 -10.37 10.01
CA MET A 50 4.45 -11.00 9.11
C MET A 50 4.09 -10.10 7.92
N ILE A 51 3.86 -8.80 8.14
CA ILE A 51 3.52 -7.87 7.04
C ILE A 51 4.68 -7.69 6.06
N GLN A 52 5.93 -7.70 6.52
CA GLN A 52 7.10 -7.68 5.64
C GLN A 52 7.12 -8.92 4.74
N GLY A 53 6.89 -10.11 5.30
CA GLY A 53 6.77 -11.35 4.53
C GLY A 53 5.65 -11.32 3.49
N PHE A 54 4.50 -10.76 3.85
CA PHE A 54 3.39 -10.56 2.93
C PHE A 54 3.77 -9.61 1.78
N TYR A 55 4.34 -8.45 2.08
CA TYR A 55 4.78 -7.47 1.08
C TYR A 55 5.87 -8.01 0.16
N ASP A 56 6.84 -8.76 0.68
CA ASP A 56 7.84 -9.44 -0.14
C ASP A 56 7.21 -10.38 -1.17
N ASN A 57 6.22 -11.16 -0.75
CA ASN A 57 5.48 -12.05 -1.66
C ASN A 57 4.69 -11.27 -2.71
N LEU A 58 4.02 -10.18 -2.33
CA LEU A 58 3.28 -9.32 -3.26
C LEU A 58 4.23 -8.66 -4.28
N VAL A 59 5.26 -7.96 -3.81
CA VAL A 59 6.24 -7.27 -4.68
C VAL A 59 6.88 -8.26 -5.66
N LYS A 60 7.26 -9.45 -5.20
CA LYS A 60 7.80 -10.49 -6.08
C LYS A 60 6.79 -10.90 -7.16
N LYS A 61 5.53 -11.15 -6.79
CA LYS A 61 4.47 -11.53 -7.74
C LYS A 61 4.18 -10.42 -8.75
N ILE A 62 4.21 -9.17 -8.32
CA ILE A 62 3.99 -7.99 -9.16
C ILE A 62 5.13 -7.83 -10.16
N LYS A 63 6.39 -7.88 -9.71
CA LYS A 63 7.57 -7.80 -10.57
C LYS A 63 7.60 -8.91 -11.62
N LEU A 64 7.18 -10.13 -11.27
CA LEU A 64 7.08 -11.25 -12.21
C LEU A 64 5.99 -11.07 -13.28
N LYS A 65 4.93 -10.30 -12.99
CA LYS A 65 3.84 -10.05 -13.95
C LYS A 65 4.18 -8.97 -14.99
N GLY A 66 5.31 -8.27 -14.86
CA GLY A 66 5.80 -7.29 -15.85
C GLY A 66 4.89 -6.07 -16.10
N LYS A 67 3.76 -5.96 -15.39
CA LYS A 67 2.71 -4.96 -15.64
C LYS A 67 2.80 -3.67 -14.84
N LEU A 68 3.79 -3.54 -13.95
CA LEU A 68 4.21 -2.19 -13.55
C LEU A 68 5.16 -1.71 -14.62
N THR A 69 4.65 -1.04 -15.65
CA THR A 69 5.44 -0.50 -16.77
C THR A 69 6.24 0.74 -16.33
N ASP A 70 7.12 0.50 -15.36
CA ASP A 70 8.31 1.24 -14.91
C ASP A 70 8.19 2.34 -13.83
N GLY A 71 7.16 2.27 -12.98
CA GLY A 71 7.07 3.05 -11.73
C GLY A 71 7.67 2.36 -10.48
N HIS A 72 7.54 2.97 -9.29
CA HIS A 72 8.08 2.43 -8.03
C HIS A 72 7.10 1.47 -7.34
N CYS A 73 7.55 0.22 -7.11
CA CYS A 73 6.89 -0.73 -6.22
C CYS A 73 7.84 -1.23 -5.14
N GLY A 74 7.55 -0.81 -3.92
CA GLY A 74 8.36 -1.08 -2.74
C GLY A 74 7.52 -0.90 -1.48
N TYR A 75 8.11 -1.26 -0.35
CA TYR A 75 7.48 -1.12 0.94
C TYR A 75 8.48 -0.67 1.99
N GLY A 76 7.98 -0.17 3.12
CA GLY A 76 8.78 0.45 4.15
C GLY A 76 7.92 0.99 5.28
N TYR A 77 8.59 1.40 6.35
CA TYR A 77 7.92 1.97 7.52
C TYR A 77 7.89 3.49 7.44
N VAL A 78 6.72 4.07 7.71
CA VAL A 78 6.49 5.52 7.73
C VAL A 78 6.21 5.94 9.17
N PRO A 79 7.15 6.63 9.86
CA PRO A 79 6.90 7.12 11.21
C PRO A 79 5.87 8.26 11.21
N ASN A 80 5.02 8.29 12.23
CA ASN A 80 4.11 9.41 12.49
C ASN A 80 3.92 9.60 14.01
N LYS A 81 3.23 10.67 14.43
CA LYS A 81 3.00 10.99 15.85
C LYS A 81 2.29 9.87 16.65
N SER A 82 1.59 8.96 15.96
CA SER A 82 0.83 7.86 16.54
C SER A 82 1.56 6.51 16.46
N GLY A 83 2.86 6.49 16.12
CA GLY A 83 3.64 5.25 16.04
C GLY A 83 3.74 4.63 14.64
N GLY A 84 3.38 5.39 13.59
CA GLY A 84 3.66 5.05 12.19
C GLY A 84 2.84 3.90 11.59
N PHE A 85 3.18 3.53 10.36
CA PHE A 85 2.58 2.40 9.65
C PHE A 85 3.57 1.77 8.67
N TYR A 86 3.35 0.51 8.30
CA TYR A 86 4.03 -0.15 7.19
C TYR A 86 3.25 0.13 5.91
N GLY A 87 3.92 0.75 4.94
CA GLY A 87 3.34 1.09 3.64
C GLY A 87 3.90 0.20 2.54
N LEU A 88 3.06 -0.25 1.62
CA LEU A 88 3.47 -0.73 0.29
C LEU A 88 2.91 0.21 -0.77
N TRP A 89 3.77 0.72 -1.64
CA TRP A 89 3.40 1.69 -2.67
C TRP A 89 3.38 1.04 -4.05
N LEU A 90 2.38 1.39 -4.85
CA LEU A 90 2.29 1.14 -6.28
C LEU A 90 2.21 2.50 -6.96
N ILE A 91 3.36 3.01 -7.37
CA ILE A 91 3.51 4.33 -7.98
C ILE A 91 3.70 4.12 -9.48
N PRO A 92 2.94 4.80 -10.34
CA PRO A 92 3.14 4.78 -11.79
C PRO A 92 4.40 5.56 -12.18
N LYS A 93 4.89 5.38 -13.41
CA LYS A 93 6.07 6.11 -13.91
C LYS A 93 5.77 7.58 -14.22
N GLY A 94 4.55 7.87 -14.67
CA GLY A 94 4.16 9.17 -15.20
C GLY A 94 3.50 10.08 -14.18
N GLU A 95 3.73 11.38 -14.36
CA GLU A 95 3.02 12.44 -13.65
C GLU A 95 1.76 12.85 -14.43
N SER A 96 0.72 13.20 -13.70
CA SER A 96 -0.49 13.83 -14.21
C SER A 96 -0.39 15.34 -14.07
N ASN A 97 -1.06 16.06 -14.98
CA ASN A 97 -1.10 17.51 -14.99
C ASN A 97 -2.52 17.98 -14.70
N PHE A 98 -2.66 19.01 -13.87
CA PHE A 98 -3.91 19.69 -13.61
C PHE A 98 -3.76 21.18 -13.93
N LYS A 99 -4.49 21.67 -14.93
CA LYS A 99 -4.48 23.10 -15.28
C LYS A 99 -5.37 23.85 -14.31
N ILE A 100 -4.80 24.72 -13.48
CA ILE A 100 -5.56 25.63 -12.62
C ILE A 100 -6.17 26.75 -13.47
N ASN A 101 -5.36 27.30 -14.39
CA ASN A 101 -5.73 28.36 -15.32
C ASN A 101 -4.84 28.29 -16.57
N LYS A 102 -4.93 29.29 -17.47
CA LYS A 102 -4.15 29.34 -18.73
C LYS A 102 -2.64 29.37 -18.51
N GLU A 103 -2.16 29.82 -17.36
CA GLU A 103 -0.74 30.06 -17.08
C GLU A 103 -0.17 29.12 -16.01
N GLN A 104 -1.02 28.45 -15.24
CA GLN A 104 -0.62 27.62 -14.10
C GLN A 104 -1.09 26.17 -14.26
N THR A 105 -0.13 25.25 -14.21
CA THR A 105 -0.35 23.80 -14.20
C THR A 105 0.30 23.19 -12.97
N MET A 106 -0.44 22.37 -12.24
CA MET A 106 0.09 21.54 -11.17
C MET A 106 0.50 20.18 -11.70
N LYS A 107 1.61 19.65 -11.17
CA LYS A 107 2.05 18.29 -11.44
C LYS A 107 1.80 17.43 -10.21
N TYR A 108 1.19 16.27 -10.41
CA TYR A 108 0.90 15.34 -9.33
C TYR A 108 1.01 13.89 -9.78
N ILE A 109 1.21 12.98 -8.84
CA ILE A 109 1.28 11.55 -9.09
C ILE A 109 0.16 10.88 -8.30
N PRO A 110 -0.85 10.30 -8.96
CA PRO A 110 -1.77 9.38 -8.30
C PRO A 110 -1.10 8.02 -8.12
N TYR A 111 -1.31 7.38 -6.97
CA TYR A 111 -0.74 6.09 -6.63
C TYR A 111 -1.61 5.32 -5.64
N ILE A 112 -1.37 4.02 -5.53
CA ILE A 112 -2.03 3.17 -4.54
C ILE A 112 -1.05 2.87 -3.40
N GLN A 113 -1.53 2.94 -2.16
CA GLN A 113 -0.78 2.55 -0.98
C GLN A 113 -1.57 1.55 -0.16
N MET A 114 -1.00 0.37 0.10
CA MET A 114 -1.46 -0.45 1.22
C MET A 114 -0.85 0.10 2.51
N GLN A 115 -1.66 0.28 3.54
CA GLN A 115 -1.23 0.79 4.83
C GLN A 115 -1.61 -0.23 5.91
N PHE A 116 -0.62 -0.68 6.66
CA PHE A 116 -0.76 -1.59 7.78
C PHE A 116 -0.31 -0.92 9.08
N GLU A 117 -1.20 -0.85 10.07
CA GLU A 117 -0.89 -0.33 11.39
C GLU A 117 -0.91 -1.46 12.40
N ALA A 118 0.24 -1.73 13.00
CA ALA A 118 0.34 -2.65 14.12
C ALA A 118 0.07 -1.88 15.42
N LYS A 119 -1.10 -2.10 16.04
CA LYS A 119 -1.40 -1.55 17.37
C LYS A 119 -1.48 -2.67 18.40
N LYS A 120 -1.10 -2.36 19.63
CA LYS A 120 -1.42 -3.19 20.79
C LYS A 120 -2.55 -2.52 21.55
N ASP A 121 -3.52 -3.30 21.99
CA ASP A 121 -4.53 -2.80 22.90
C ASP A 121 -3.96 -2.61 24.32
N LEU A 122 -4.79 -2.11 25.24
CA LEU A 122 -4.41 -1.85 26.63
C LEU A 122 -3.93 -3.11 27.37
N ASN A 123 -4.27 -4.31 26.88
CA ASN A 123 -3.85 -5.59 27.44
C ASN A 123 -2.61 -6.16 26.73
N GLY A 124 -1.98 -5.37 25.85
CA GLY A 124 -0.80 -5.78 25.08
C GLY A 124 -1.10 -6.71 23.91
N LYS A 125 -2.37 -6.98 23.61
CA LYS A 125 -2.77 -7.88 22.53
C LYS A 125 -2.70 -7.14 21.18
N GLN A 126 -2.11 -7.79 20.19
CA GLN A 126 -2.02 -7.27 18.83
C GLN A 126 -3.43 -7.07 18.24
N GLN A 127 -3.67 -5.87 17.74
CA GLN A 127 -4.83 -5.44 16.98
C GLN A 127 -4.33 -4.62 15.78
N SER A 128 -3.96 -5.34 14.73
CA SER A 128 -3.48 -4.70 13.52
C SER A 128 -4.63 -4.32 12.60
N THR A 129 -4.47 -3.22 11.88
CA THR A 129 -5.41 -2.77 10.86
C THR A 129 -4.75 -2.70 9.49
N MET A 130 -5.54 -2.88 8.43
CA MET A 130 -5.08 -2.76 7.06
C MET A 130 -6.08 -2.00 6.19
N LYS A 131 -5.56 -1.16 5.31
CA LYS A 131 -6.35 -0.46 4.30
C LYS A 131 -5.59 -0.33 2.99
N ILE A 132 -6.34 -0.16 1.91
CA ILE A 132 -5.81 0.27 0.61
C ILE A 132 -6.25 1.71 0.38
N CYS A 133 -5.29 2.61 0.20
CA CYS A 133 -5.53 4.02 -0.04
C CYS A 133 -5.24 4.37 -1.50
N LEU A 134 -6.16 5.10 -2.12
CA LEU A 134 -5.91 5.86 -3.35
C LEU A 134 -5.37 7.22 -2.96
N LYS A 135 -4.16 7.54 -3.39
CA LYS A 135 -3.44 8.75 -2.97
C LYS A 135 -2.99 9.58 -4.15
N ILE A 136 -2.72 10.85 -3.87
CA ILE A 136 -1.96 11.74 -4.75
C ILE A 136 -0.77 12.33 -4.00
N GLU A 137 0.31 12.57 -4.73
CA GLU A 137 1.44 13.37 -4.30
C GLU A 137 1.62 14.54 -5.27
N VAL A 138 1.52 15.77 -4.77
CA VAL A 138 1.78 16.98 -5.54
C VAL A 138 3.27 17.24 -5.62
N LYS A 139 3.81 17.28 -6.83
CA LYS A 139 5.23 17.53 -7.13
C LYS A 139 5.51 19.02 -7.31
N GLU A 140 4.63 19.71 -8.03
CA GLU A 140 4.74 21.13 -8.33
C GLU A 140 3.38 21.84 -8.17
N GLY A 141 3.41 23.03 -7.55
CA GLY A 141 2.23 23.81 -7.19
C GLY A 141 1.79 23.63 -5.74
N ASP A 142 1.05 24.61 -5.21
CA ASP A 142 0.66 24.67 -3.80
C ASP A 142 -0.87 24.69 -3.58
N ASP A 143 -1.68 24.68 -4.65
CA ASP A 143 -3.15 24.63 -4.56
C ASP A 143 -3.69 23.19 -4.50
N TYR A 144 -3.10 22.39 -3.61
CA TYR A 144 -3.39 20.95 -3.50
C TYR A 144 -4.81 20.67 -2.96
N ILE A 145 -5.42 21.63 -2.25
CA ILE A 145 -6.82 21.53 -1.79
C ILE A 145 -7.77 21.56 -2.99
N ASN A 146 -7.57 22.52 -3.90
CA ASN A 146 -8.37 22.64 -5.10
C ASN A 146 -8.20 21.41 -6.00
N LEU A 147 -6.96 20.99 -6.27
CA LEU A 147 -6.68 19.76 -7.00
C LEU A 147 -7.44 18.54 -6.44
N ARG A 148 -7.40 18.35 -5.11
CA ARG A 148 -8.12 17.25 -4.45
C ARG A 148 -9.64 17.38 -4.64
N ASN A 149 -10.19 18.57 -4.47
CA ASN A 149 -11.63 18.79 -4.64
C ASN A 149 -12.07 18.53 -6.08
N GLU A 150 -11.28 18.92 -7.07
CA GLU A 150 -11.54 18.66 -8.50
C GLU A 150 -11.44 17.17 -8.86
N ILE A 151 -10.44 16.45 -8.35
CA ILE A 151 -10.33 15.00 -8.57
C ILE A 151 -11.50 14.26 -7.92
N THR A 152 -11.89 14.67 -6.73
CA THR A 152 -12.94 13.97 -5.97
C THR A 152 -14.35 14.39 -6.38
N LYS A 153 -14.53 15.57 -6.96
CA LYS A 153 -15.83 16.18 -7.34
C LYS A 153 -16.88 16.12 -6.23
N GLY A 154 -16.44 16.14 -4.97
CA GLY A 154 -17.32 15.97 -3.80
C GLY A 154 -17.91 14.57 -3.60
N GLU A 155 -17.55 13.59 -4.43
CA GLU A 155 -18.04 12.22 -4.35
C GLU A 155 -17.56 11.54 -3.06
N ARG A 156 -18.47 10.81 -2.41
CA ARG A 156 -18.15 10.02 -1.20
C ARG A 156 -17.56 8.66 -1.51
N ILE A 157 -17.85 8.12 -2.69
CA ILE A 157 -17.46 6.77 -3.10
C ILE A 157 -16.79 6.87 -4.46
N PHE A 158 -15.65 6.20 -4.61
CA PHE A 158 -14.98 5.97 -5.88
C PHE A 158 -15.12 4.49 -6.26
N GLU A 159 -15.77 4.23 -7.38
CA GLU A 159 -16.09 2.87 -7.83
C GLU A 159 -15.21 2.43 -9.01
N VAL A 160 -14.72 1.20 -8.92
CA VAL A 160 -13.91 0.54 -9.94
C VAL A 160 -14.59 -0.77 -10.30
N ASN A 161 -14.91 -0.96 -11.57
CA ASN A 161 -15.60 -2.14 -12.05
C ASN A 161 -14.59 -3.11 -12.67
N LEU A 162 -14.47 -4.29 -12.09
CA LEU A 162 -13.58 -5.36 -12.53
C LEU A 162 -14.40 -6.57 -12.93
N ASP A 163 -14.42 -6.86 -14.22
CA ASP A 163 -15.19 -7.97 -14.79
C ASP A 163 -16.67 -7.87 -14.36
N ASN A 164 -17.06 -8.61 -13.31
CA ASN A 164 -18.43 -8.69 -12.76
C ASN A 164 -18.56 -8.17 -11.31
N GLU A 165 -17.51 -7.52 -10.78
CA GLU A 165 -17.48 -7.03 -9.41
C GLU A 165 -17.14 -5.53 -9.36
N THR A 166 -17.68 -4.84 -8.36
CA THR A 166 -17.38 -3.42 -8.10
C THR A 166 -16.61 -3.28 -6.80
N ILE A 167 -15.41 -2.71 -6.87
CA ILE A 167 -14.65 -2.27 -5.69
C ILE A 167 -15.06 -0.84 -5.36
N LYS A 168 -15.44 -0.60 -4.11
CA LYS A 168 -15.85 0.71 -3.62
C LYS A 168 -14.81 1.24 -2.65
N PHE A 169 -14.21 2.37 -2.98
CA PHE A 169 -13.35 3.12 -2.06
C PHE A 169 -14.14 4.28 -1.48
N GLU A 170 -14.05 4.48 -0.17
CA GLU A 170 -14.76 5.54 0.53
C GLU A 170 -13.84 6.73 0.78
N LYS A 171 -14.41 7.93 0.80
CA LYS A 171 -13.69 9.13 1.22
C LYS A 171 -13.21 8.94 2.68
N PRO A 172 -11.93 9.25 3.00
CA PRO A 172 -11.43 9.14 4.36
C PRO A 172 -12.17 10.10 5.30
N GLN A 173 -12.29 9.72 6.56
CA GLN A 173 -12.97 10.53 7.59
C GLN A 173 -12.38 11.96 7.70
N HIS A 174 -11.06 12.07 7.55
CA HIS A 174 -10.34 13.33 7.56
C HIS A 174 -9.33 13.38 6.42
N TRP A 175 -9.28 14.50 5.71
CA TRP A 175 -8.25 14.76 4.72
C TRP A 175 -7.02 15.38 5.38
N GLY A 176 -5.84 14.90 4.99
CA GLY A 176 -4.58 15.57 5.30
C GLY A 176 -4.44 16.90 4.55
N SER A 177 -3.59 17.78 5.08
CA SER A 177 -3.30 19.11 4.51
C SER A 177 -1.93 19.21 3.84
N GLY A 178 -1.25 18.08 3.62
CA GLY A 178 0.08 18.03 3.00
C GLY A 178 0.03 17.77 1.49
N ARG A 179 1.19 17.84 0.83
CA ARG A 179 1.35 17.50 -0.60
C ARG A 179 0.98 16.06 -0.93
N THR A 180 1.07 15.18 0.06
CA THR A 180 0.61 13.79 -0.02
C THR A 180 -0.75 13.65 0.65
N MET A 181 -1.76 13.23 -0.11
CA MET A 181 -3.14 13.12 0.39
C MET A 181 -3.78 11.78 0.02
N THR A 182 -4.56 11.24 0.94
CA THR A 182 -5.52 10.16 0.65
C THR A 182 -6.78 10.77 0.04
N LEU A 183 -7.15 10.32 -1.16
CA LEU A 183 -8.39 10.68 -1.82
C LEU A 183 -9.53 9.78 -1.34
N TYR A 184 -9.28 8.47 -1.37
CA TYR A 184 -10.22 7.42 -0.97
C TYR A 184 -9.47 6.26 -0.30
N GLU A 185 -10.16 5.47 0.52
CA GLU A 185 -9.63 4.30 1.18
C GLU A 185 -10.64 3.13 1.18
N LEU A 186 -10.11 1.92 1.16
CA LEU A 186 -10.84 0.67 1.33
C LEU A 186 -10.32 0.03 2.61
N ASP A 187 -11.19 -0.06 3.61
CA ASP A 187 -10.88 -0.71 4.88
C ASP A 187 -10.93 -2.24 4.71
N LEU A 188 -9.87 -2.94 5.11
CA LEU A 188 -9.75 -4.40 5.06
C LEU A 188 -9.80 -5.03 6.45
N ASN A 189 -10.13 -4.28 7.51
CA ASN A 189 -10.19 -4.78 8.88
C ASN A 189 -11.25 -5.86 9.09
N ASN A 190 -12.29 -5.86 8.25
CA ASN A 190 -13.39 -6.84 8.27
C ASN A 190 -13.15 -8.03 7.32
N GLU A 191 -12.11 -7.99 6.49
CA GLU A 191 -11.68 -9.12 5.65
C GLU A 191 -10.92 -10.07 6.59
N GLY A 192 -11.65 -11.03 7.14
CA GLY A 192 -11.27 -11.86 8.28
C GLY A 192 -10.04 -12.72 8.04
N GLU A 193 -9.66 -13.02 6.79
CA GLU A 193 -8.52 -13.91 6.49
C GLU A 193 -7.58 -13.43 5.37
N TYR A 194 -6.33 -13.90 5.41
CA TYR A 194 -5.28 -13.63 4.41
C TYR A 194 -5.75 -13.78 2.96
N THR A 195 -6.53 -14.83 2.68
CA THR A 195 -6.98 -15.15 1.32
C THR A 195 -7.85 -14.04 0.75
N GLU A 196 -8.71 -13.45 1.58
CA GLU A 196 -9.64 -12.38 1.20
C GLU A 196 -8.86 -11.09 0.89
N VAL A 197 -7.98 -10.68 1.80
CA VAL A 197 -7.08 -9.52 1.64
C VAL A 197 -6.22 -9.65 0.39
N LYS A 198 -5.68 -10.83 0.15
CA LYS A 198 -4.90 -11.12 -1.06
C LYS A 198 -5.76 -11.03 -2.32
N GLN A 199 -6.97 -11.56 -2.32
CA GLN A 199 -7.88 -11.47 -3.46
C GLN A 199 -8.24 -10.02 -3.76
N VAL A 200 -8.61 -9.23 -2.74
CA VAL A 200 -8.90 -7.80 -2.88
C VAL A 200 -7.68 -7.07 -3.44
N PHE A 201 -6.48 -7.32 -2.92
CA PHE A 201 -5.26 -6.71 -3.46
C PHE A 201 -5.02 -7.09 -4.93
N GLU A 202 -5.15 -8.37 -5.28
CA GLU A 202 -4.96 -8.83 -6.66
C GLU A 202 -5.97 -8.20 -7.62
N LYS A 203 -7.21 -7.97 -7.16
CA LYS A 203 -8.24 -7.25 -7.90
C LYS A 203 -7.85 -5.78 -8.09
N VAL A 204 -7.51 -5.07 -7.01
CA VAL A 204 -7.04 -3.66 -7.07
C VAL A 204 -5.81 -3.53 -7.99
N PHE A 205 -4.86 -4.46 -7.90
CA PHE A 205 -3.67 -4.47 -8.73
C PHE A 205 -4.00 -4.68 -10.22
N LYS A 206 -4.98 -5.54 -10.55
CA LYS A 206 -5.44 -5.72 -11.94
C LYS A 206 -6.08 -4.45 -12.50
N SER A 207 -6.77 -3.66 -11.67
CA SER A 207 -7.36 -2.38 -12.04
C SER A 207 -6.42 -1.19 -11.90
N PHE A 208 -5.14 -1.39 -11.60
CA PHE A 208 -4.24 -0.28 -11.31
C PHE A 208 -4.22 0.77 -12.43
N ASP A 209 -4.10 0.32 -13.68
CA ASP A 209 -4.10 1.22 -14.84
C ASP A 209 -5.44 1.94 -15.02
N GLU A 210 -6.57 1.25 -14.82
CA GLU A 210 -7.91 1.84 -14.90
C GLU A 210 -8.13 2.89 -13.79
N ILE A 211 -7.72 2.58 -12.56
CA ILE A 211 -7.77 3.49 -11.42
C ILE A 211 -6.93 4.73 -11.70
N TYR A 212 -5.70 4.53 -12.16
CA TYR A 212 -4.78 5.59 -12.55
C TYR A 212 -5.38 6.48 -13.63
N GLU A 213 -5.87 5.88 -14.72
CA GLU A 213 -6.50 6.60 -15.82
C GLU A 213 -7.74 7.36 -15.37
N LYS A 214 -8.62 6.76 -14.54
CA LYS A 214 -9.80 7.44 -14.02
C LYS A 214 -9.44 8.65 -13.17
N ILE A 215 -8.44 8.52 -12.29
CA ILE A 215 -7.97 9.65 -11.47
C ILE A 215 -7.32 10.73 -12.35
N GLY A 216 -6.56 10.34 -13.38
CA GLY A 216 -5.95 11.25 -14.35
C GLY A 216 -7.00 12.00 -15.19
N LYS A 217 -7.94 11.28 -15.80
CA LYS A 217 -8.98 11.83 -16.70
C LYS A 217 -9.88 12.86 -16.03
N ARG A 218 -10.19 12.67 -14.74
CA ARG A 218 -10.99 13.63 -13.95
C ARG A 218 -10.40 15.04 -13.90
N THR A 219 -9.11 15.21 -14.17
CA THR A 219 -8.44 16.51 -14.23
C THR A 219 -8.23 17.06 -15.64
N SER A 220 -8.35 16.23 -16.69
CA SER A 220 -8.15 16.64 -18.09
C SER A 220 -9.44 17.06 -18.80
N GLU A 221 -10.58 16.45 -18.46
CA GLU A 221 -11.87 16.64 -19.17
C GLU A 221 -12.46 18.06 -19.06
N GLU A 222 -12.04 18.88 -18.09
CA GLU A 222 -12.52 20.27 -17.95
C GLU A 222 -11.61 21.33 -18.59
N SER A 223 -10.41 20.97 -19.05
CA SER A 223 -9.56 21.94 -19.74
C SER A 223 -10.10 22.35 -21.12
N ASP A 224 -11.01 21.54 -21.68
CA ASP A 224 -11.65 21.79 -22.98
C ASP A 224 -13.04 22.46 -22.85
N LEU A 225 -13.71 22.33 -21.69
CA LEU A 225 -15.06 22.88 -21.46
C LEU A 225 -15.08 24.35 -21.01
N LYS A 226 -13.96 24.90 -20.54
CA LYS A 226 -13.84 26.32 -20.14
C LYS A 226 -13.35 27.24 -21.28
N ILE A 227 -13.26 26.73 -22.51
CA ILE A 227 -12.82 27.48 -23.70
C ILE A 227 -13.98 27.71 -24.71
N SER A 228 -15.20 27.21 -24.45
CA SER A 228 -16.39 27.50 -25.27
C SER A 228 -17.20 28.68 -24.75
#